data_AF-A0A351H634-F1
#
_entry.id   AF-A0A351H634-F1
#
_cell.length_a   1.000
_cell.length_b   1.000
_cell.length_c   1.000
_cell.angle_alpha   90.00
_cell.angle_beta   90.00
_cell.angle_gamma   90.00
#
_symmetry.space_group_name_H-M   'P 1'
#
loop_
_entity.id
_entity.type
_entity.pdbx_description
1 polymer ?
#
loop_
_entity_poly.entity_id
_entity_poly.type
_entity_poly.pdbx_seq_one_letter_code
_entity_poly.pdbx_strand_id
1 'polypeptide(L)'
;MLYNDCFSGVFDCKVRDGQPEKYRESAERLRRISTGNEYSYIFENIANLCEVLAVKYDLGVRTRKAYTEGKKDDLARLLSDYDGLILKIERFYESFEKQWMHENKPFGFEVQDVRIGGLIMRIRHCAKRIGAYLNGETDRIEELEAPVLNFYGENDTTANEAVVFNNWAKTFTVNNV
;
A
#
# COMPACT_ATOMS: atom_id res chain seq x y z
N MET A 1 2.58 0.70 -6.43
CA MET A 1 1.79 -0.02 -5.40
C MET A 1 1.71 0.69 -4.05
N LEU A 2 2.75 1.38 -3.56
CA LEU A 2 2.68 2.13 -2.28
C LEU A 2 1.42 3.02 -2.20
N TYR A 3 1.17 3.82 -3.22
CA TYR A 3 0.03 4.75 -3.24
C TYR A 3 -1.26 4.20 -3.87
N ASN A 4 -1.29 2.95 -4.34
CA ASN A 4 -2.52 2.34 -4.88
C ASN A 4 -3.54 2.17 -3.74
N ASP A 5 -4.78 2.62 -3.90
CA ASP A 5 -5.78 2.51 -2.84
C ASP A 5 -6.18 1.04 -2.56
N CYS A 6 -6.54 0.71 -1.32
CA CYS A 6 -6.89 -0.67 -0.97
C CYS A 6 -8.30 -1.07 -1.40
N PHE A 7 -9.22 -0.12 -1.55
CA PHE A 7 -10.58 -0.41 -2.02
C PHE A 7 -10.70 -0.05 -3.50
N SER A 8 -10.27 1.15 -3.88
CA SER A 8 -10.34 1.65 -5.25
C SER A 8 -9.02 1.44 -6.01
N GLY A 9 -8.40 0.27 -5.84
CA GLY A 9 -7.09 -0.03 -6.39
C GLY A 9 -7.08 -0.11 -7.92
N VAL A 10 -6.82 1.03 -8.58
CA VAL A 10 -6.76 1.14 -10.06
C VAL A 10 -5.68 0.27 -10.69
N PHE A 11 -4.69 -0.14 -9.90
CA PHE A 11 -3.60 -1.03 -10.33
C PHE A 11 -3.72 -2.45 -9.79
N ASP A 12 -4.87 -2.86 -9.24
CA ASP A 12 -5.04 -4.21 -8.71
C ASP A 12 -4.90 -5.28 -9.81
N CYS A 13 -5.28 -4.96 -11.07
CA CYS A 13 -5.04 -5.84 -12.21
C CYS A 13 -3.56 -6.04 -12.58
N LYS A 14 -2.65 -5.27 -11.97
CA LYS A 14 -1.18 -5.34 -12.16
C LYS A 14 -0.47 -6.05 -11.01
N VAL A 15 -1.21 -6.55 -10.02
CA VAL A 15 -0.66 -7.37 -8.93
C VAL A 15 -0.14 -8.67 -9.52
N ARG A 16 1.08 -9.04 -9.13
CA ARG A 16 1.73 -10.29 -9.55
C ARG A 16 1.89 -11.23 -8.38
N ASP A 17 1.66 -12.51 -8.65
CA ASP A 17 1.86 -13.58 -7.68
C ASP A 17 3.30 -13.64 -7.17
N GLY A 18 3.44 -13.95 -5.88
CA GLY A 18 4.74 -14.11 -5.21
C GLY A 18 5.52 -12.80 -5.00
N GLN A 19 5.01 -11.65 -5.46
CA GLN A 19 5.69 -10.37 -5.27
C GLN A 19 5.80 -9.91 -3.80
N PRO A 20 4.80 -10.15 -2.92
CA PRO A 20 4.94 -9.88 -1.48
C PRO A 20 6.16 -10.58 -0.84
N GLU A 21 6.41 -11.85 -1.21
CA GLU A 21 7.57 -12.60 -0.71
C GLU A 21 8.89 -12.00 -1.17
N LYS A 22 8.98 -11.63 -2.46
CA LYS A 22 10.18 -10.95 -3.00
C LYS A 22 10.49 -9.65 -2.26
N TYR A 23 9.46 -8.91 -1.83
CA TYR A 23 9.67 -7.72 -1.01
C TYR A 23 10.16 -8.06 0.40
N ARG A 24 9.67 -9.14 1.01
CA ARG A 24 10.15 -9.64 2.31
C ARG A 24 11.63 -10.03 2.22
N GLU A 25 12.01 -10.84 1.23
CA GLU A 25 13.41 -11.22 0.96
C GLU A 25 14.30 -10.00 0.72
N SER A 26 13.81 -9.02 -0.05
CA SER A 26 14.53 -7.77 -0.31
C SER A 26 14.75 -6.96 0.95
N ALA A 27 13.74 -6.83 1.81
CA ALA A 27 13.86 -6.15 3.09
C ALA A 27 14.92 -6.80 3.98
N GLU A 28 14.92 -8.13 4.10
CA GLU A 28 15.94 -8.86 4.86
C GLU A 28 17.35 -8.64 4.32
N ARG A 29 17.53 -8.70 3.00
CA ARG A 29 18.83 -8.46 2.37
C ARG A 29 19.31 -7.03 2.62
N LEU A 30 18.43 -6.04 2.50
CA LEU A 30 18.74 -4.63 2.74
C LEU A 30 19.10 -4.37 4.21
N ARG A 31 18.41 -5.00 5.16
CA ARG A 31 18.74 -4.94 6.60
C ARG A 31 20.15 -5.44 6.87
N ARG A 32 20.55 -6.56 6.28
CA ARG A 32 21.89 -7.15 6.49
C ARG A 32 23.00 -6.21 6.03
N ILE A 33 22.79 -5.45 4.97
CA ILE A 33 23.78 -4.51 4.43
C ILE A 33 23.66 -3.09 5.01
N SER A 34 22.58 -2.79 5.75
CA SER A 34 22.35 -1.53 6.47
C SER A 34 23.14 -1.46 7.78
N THR A 35 24.43 -1.82 7.75
CA THR A 35 25.29 -1.78 8.94
C THR A 35 26.67 -1.20 8.62
N GLY A 36 27.20 -0.44 9.57
CA GLY A 36 28.62 -0.12 9.67
C GLY A 36 29.17 0.89 8.65
N ASN A 37 28.34 1.53 7.84
CA ASN A 37 28.79 2.56 6.88
C ASN A 37 27.88 3.81 6.86
N GLU A 38 28.40 4.92 6.32
CA GLU A 38 27.72 6.21 6.26
C GLU A 38 26.41 6.20 5.44
N TYR A 39 26.25 5.27 4.49
CA TYR A 39 25.07 5.11 3.64
C TYR A 39 24.00 4.18 4.25
N SER A 40 24.19 3.70 5.49
CA SER A 40 23.27 2.72 6.10
C SER A 40 21.82 3.21 6.15
N TYR A 41 21.60 4.52 6.27
CA TYR A 41 20.26 5.13 6.33
C TYR A 41 19.45 4.95 5.02
N ILE A 42 20.11 4.91 3.86
CA ILE A 42 19.46 4.67 2.56
C ILE A 42 18.90 3.24 2.54
N PHE A 43 19.73 2.26 2.91
CA PHE A 43 19.32 0.86 2.94
C PHE A 43 18.25 0.60 4.00
N GLU A 44 18.32 1.30 5.14
CA GLU A 44 17.29 1.26 6.18
C GLU A 44 15.95 1.76 5.65
N ASN A 45 15.95 2.88 4.93
CA ASN A 45 14.76 3.45 4.31
C ASN A 45 14.13 2.49 3.29
N ILE A 46 14.93 1.99 2.34
CA ILE A 46 14.42 1.07 1.32
C ILE A 46 13.97 -0.25 1.94
N ALA A 47 14.63 -0.76 2.99
CA ALA A 47 14.15 -1.93 3.73
C ALA A 47 12.76 -1.69 4.35
N ASN A 48 12.55 -0.52 4.95
CA ASN A 48 11.24 -0.14 5.50
C ASN A 48 10.17 -0.08 4.40
N LEU A 49 10.49 0.50 3.24
CA LEU A 49 9.58 0.52 2.09
C LEU A 49 9.25 -0.90 1.60
N CYS A 50 10.24 -1.78 1.51
CA CYS A 50 10.02 -3.18 1.13
C CYS A 50 9.11 -3.90 2.14
N GLU A 51 9.27 -3.68 3.45
CA GLU A 51 8.37 -4.27 4.44
C GLU A 51 6.92 -3.75 4.32
N VAL A 52 6.73 -2.47 3.98
CA VAL A 52 5.41 -1.92 3.65
C VAL A 52 4.82 -2.64 2.44
N LEU A 53 5.60 -2.79 1.35
CA LEU A 53 5.15 -3.42 0.13
C LEU A 53 4.91 -4.93 0.29
N ALA A 54 5.64 -5.62 1.17
CA ALA A 54 5.42 -7.03 1.48
C ALA A 54 4.03 -7.32 2.08
N VAL A 55 3.34 -6.31 2.61
CA VAL A 55 1.95 -6.43 3.08
C VAL A 55 1.00 -5.76 2.08
N LYS A 56 1.32 -4.53 1.69
CA LYS A 56 0.39 -3.65 0.96
C LYS A 56 0.18 -4.06 -0.50
N TYR A 57 1.17 -4.72 -1.11
CA TYR A 57 1.20 -4.92 -2.57
C TYR A 57 -0.07 -5.59 -3.11
N ASP A 58 -0.61 -6.58 -2.40
CA ASP A 58 -1.81 -7.34 -2.79
C ASP A 58 -2.97 -7.18 -1.80
N LEU A 59 -2.84 -6.33 -0.76
CA LEU A 59 -3.83 -6.21 0.31
C LEU A 59 -5.23 -5.84 -0.22
N GLY A 60 -5.31 -4.96 -1.22
CA GLY A 60 -6.57 -4.60 -1.87
C GLY A 60 -7.23 -5.77 -2.58
N VAL A 61 -6.43 -6.54 -3.35
CA VAL A 61 -6.89 -7.76 -4.04
C VAL A 61 -7.39 -8.81 -3.05
N ARG A 62 -6.62 -9.07 -1.98
CA ARG A 62 -7.02 -10.02 -0.92
C ARG A 62 -8.30 -9.58 -0.22
N THR A 63 -8.43 -8.29 0.08
CA THR A 63 -9.62 -7.71 0.71
C THR A 63 -10.85 -7.86 -0.16
N ARG A 64 -10.74 -7.46 -1.43
CA ARG A 64 -11.83 -7.58 -2.40
C ARG A 64 -12.25 -9.03 -2.58
N LYS A 65 -11.30 -9.95 -2.75
CA LYS A 65 -11.59 -11.39 -2.87
C LYS A 65 -12.35 -11.93 -1.66
N ALA A 66 -11.87 -11.65 -0.45
CA ALA A 66 -12.54 -12.09 0.78
C ALA A 66 -13.97 -11.52 0.89
N TYR A 67 -14.15 -10.25 0.52
CA TYR A 67 -15.46 -9.60 0.50
C TYR A 67 -16.41 -10.25 -0.53
N THR A 68 -16.00 -10.36 -1.79
CA THR A 68 -16.84 -10.89 -2.87
C THR A 68 -17.18 -12.37 -2.71
N GLU A 69 -16.30 -13.14 -2.08
CA GLU A 69 -16.54 -14.56 -1.76
C GLU A 69 -17.34 -14.75 -0.45
N GLY A 70 -17.72 -13.67 0.24
CA GLY A 70 -18.47 -13.72 1.49
C GLY A 70 -17.68 -14.30 2.68
N LYS A 71 -16.34 -14.33 2.59
CA LYS A 71 -15.45 -14.91 3.59
C LYS A 71 -15.17 -13.93 4.72
N LYS A 72 -16.17 -13.74 5.60
CA LYS A 72 -16.08 -12.81 6.73
C LYS A 72 -14.90 -13.09 7.67
N ASP A 73 -14.56 -14.36 7.91
CA ASP A 73 -13.41 -14.72 8.74
C ASP A 73 -12.07 -14.28 8.14
N ASP A 74 -11.91 -14.42 6.82
CA ASP A 74 -10.70 -13.96 6.13
C ASP A 74 -10.65 -12.43 6.14
N LEU A 75 -11.78 -11.76 5.93
CA LEU A 75 -11.86 -10.31 6.02
C LEU A 75 -11.55 -9.78 7.43
N ALA A 76 -11.96 -10.50 8.48
CA ALA A 76 -11.62 -10.18 9.86
C ALA A 76 -10.11 -10.35 10.13
N ARG A 77 -9.48 -11.41 9.61
CA ARG A 77 -8.03 -11.60 9.71
C ARG A 77 -7.25 -10.46 9.04
N LEU A 78 -7.74 -9.95 7.91
CA LEU A 78 -7.11 -8.84 7.20
C LEU A 78 -7.05 -7.55 8.03
N LEU A 79 -7.96 -7.31 8.98
CA LEU A 79 -7.87 -6.13 9.86
C LEU A 79 -6.52 -6.02 10.58
N SER A 80 -5.95 -7.16 11.01
CA SER A 80 -4.61 -7.17 11.62
C SER A 80 -3.50 -6.78 10.63
N ASP A 81 -3.66 -7.11 9.34
CA ASP A 81 -2.74 -6.64 8.29
C ASP A 81 -2.87 -5.13 8.07
N TYR A 82 -4.08 -4.57 8.12
CA TYR A 82 -4.29 -3.11 8.01
C TYR A 82 -3.63 -2.36 9.18
N ASP A 83 -3.82 -2.83 10.41
CA ASP A 83 -3.22 -2.21 11.60
C ASP A 83 -1.69 -2.34 11.56
N GLY A 84 -1.18 -3.53 11.25
CA GLY A 84 0.26 -3.76 11.10
C GLY A 84 0.89 -2.96 9.96
N LEU A 85 0.15 -2.74 8.88
CA LEU A 85 0.60 -1.93 7.75
C LEU A 85 0.78 -0.46 8.14
N ILE A 86 -0.11 0.10 8.96
CA ILE A 86 0.02 1.49 9.43
C ILE A 86 1.33 1.68 10.19
N LEU A 87 1.64 0.79 11.14
CA LEU A 87 2.89 0.84 11.91
C LEU A 87 4.13 0.74 11.00
N LYS A 88 4.06 -0.09 9.94
CA LYS A 88 5.15 -0.20 8.95
C LYS A 88 5.32 1.07 8.14
N ILE A 89 4.23 1.75 7.78
CA ILE A 89 4.26 3.01 7.04
C ILE A 89 4.80 4.14 7.93
N GLU A 90 4.41 4.19 9.20
CA GLU A 90 4.96 5.15 10.18
C GLU A 90 6.48 4.98 10.31
N ARG A 91 6.99 3.74 10.43
CA ARG A 91 8.44 3.48 10.44
C ARG A 91 9.14 3.82 9.12
N PHE A 92 8.47 3.64 7.98
CA PHE A 92 8.98 4.07 6.68
C PHE A 92 9.04 5.60 6.57
N TYR A 93 8.00 6.29 7.05
CA TYR A 93 7.95 7.74 7.09
C TYR A 93 9.12 8.31 7.91
N GLU A 94 9.34 7.82 9.13
CA GLU A 94 10.41 8.29 10.01
C GLU A 94 11.80 8.11 9.36
N SER A 95 12.06 6.96 8.75
CA SER A 95 13.34 6.75 8.07
C SER A 95 13.46 7.56 6.78
N PHE A 96 12.35 7.87 6.12
CA PHE A 96 12.34 8.73 4.92
C PHE A 96 12.59 10.19 5.27
N GLU A 97 11.99 10.69 6.35
CA GLU A 97 12.26 12.01 6.90
C GLU A 97 13.74 12.14 7.28
N LYS A 98 14.28 11.18 8.02
CA LYS A 98 15.70 11.14 8.39
C LYS A 98 16.61 11.20 7.16
N GLN A 99 16.31 10.41 6.13
CA GLN A 99 17.04 10.45 4.86
C GLN A 99 16.91 11.83 4.18
N TRP A 100 15.69 12.37 4.07
CA TRP A 100 15.44 13.65 3.42
C TRP A 100 16.22 14.77 4.08
N MET A 101 16.14 14.90 5.40
CA MET A 101 16.81 15.95 6.16
C MET A 101 18.33 15.82 6.16
N HIS A 102 18.86 14.62 5.93
CA HIS A 102 20.28 14.40 5.76
C HIS A 102 20.78 14.85 4.37
N GLU A 103 20.01 14.59 3.32
CA GLU A 103 20.42 14.81 1.93
C GLU A 103 19.96 16.17 1.36
N ASN A 104 18.90 16.76 1.91
CA ASN A 104 18.20 17.91 1.33
C ASN A 104 17.94 19.00 2.37
N LYS A 105 17.56 20.18 1.89
CA LYS A 105 16.90 21.18 2.74
C LYS A 105 15.48 20.69 3.12
N PRO A 106 14.90 21.17 4.22
CA PRO A 106 13.57 20.73 4.66
C PRO A 106 12.43 20.99 3.66
N PHE A 107 12.56 21.99 2.81
CA PHE A 107 11.53 22.35 1.82
C PHE A 107 11.23 21.20 0.86
N GLY A 108 9.95 20.97 0.57
CA GLY A 108 9.46 19.89 -0.28
C GLY A 108 9.07 18.65 0.51
N PHE A 109 9.48 18.52 1.78
CA PHE A 109 9.06 17.40 2.63
C PHE A 109 7.59 17.51 3.02
N GLU A 110 7.02 18.72 3.10
CA GLU A 110 5.58 18.91 3.35
C GLU A 110 4.68 18.22 2.30
N VAL A 111 5.21 18.01 1.08
CA VAL A 111 4.53 17.22 0.04
C VAL A 111 4.50 15.74 0.44
N GLN A 112 5.58 15.21 1.03
CA GLN A 112 5.62 13.83 1.49
C GLN A 112 4.72 13.63 2.72
N ASP A 113 4.63 14.62 3.61
CA ASP A 113 3.68 14.62 4.74
C ASP A 113 2.25 14.41 4.26
N VAL A 114 1.82 15.20 3.26
CA VAL A 114 0.47 15.10 2.68
C VAL A 114 0.27 13.73 2.02
N ARG A 115 1.25 13.25 1.25
CA ARG A 115 1.14 11.98 0.51
C ARG A 115 1.05 10.77 1.43
N ILE A 116 1.94 10.69 2.42
CA ILE A 116 2.05 9.55 3.32
C ILE A 116 1.00 9.64 4.43
N GLY A 117 0.72 10.84 4.96
CA GLY A 117 -0.37 11.07 5.91
C GLY A 117 -1.75 10.74 5.32
N GLY A 118 -2.00 11.15 4.07
CA GLY A 118 -3.20 10.77 3.32
C GLY A 118 -3.31 9.26 3.13
N LEU A 119 -2.18 8.58 2.86
CA LEU A 119 -2.15 7.12 2.75
C LEU A 119 -2.50 6.43 4.08
N ILE A 120 -1.91 6.86 5.21
CA ILE A 120 -2.21 6.31 6.54
C ILE A 120 -3.70 6.48 6.86
N MET A 121 -4.24 7.68 6.64
CA MET A 121 -5.65 7.97 6.88
C MET A 121 -6.56 7.08 6.03
N ARG A 122 -6.20 6.85 4.75
CA ARG A 122 -6.95 5.97 3.87
C ARG A 122 -6.95 4.52 4.36
N ILE A 123 -5.82 4.00 4.80
CA ILE A 123 -5.72 2.62 5.33
C ILE A 123 -6.58 2.47 6.59
N ARG A 124 -6.51 3.44 7.53
CA ARG A 124 -7.39 3.48 8.71
C ARG A 124 -8.87 3.49 8.34
N HIS A 125 -9.24 4.29 7.32
CA HIS A 125 -10.62 4.35 6.87
C HIS A 125 -11.10 3.03 6.24
N CYS A 126 -10.27 2.35 5.43
CA CYS A 126 -10.58 1.02 4.90
C CYS A 126 -10.80 0.00 6.03
N ALA A 127 -9.91 -0.03 7.04
CA ALA A 127 -10.05 -0.91 8.19
C ALA A 127 -11.36 -0.65 8.96
N LYS A 128 -11.68 0.63 9.22
CA LYS A 128 -12.94 1.03 9.86
C LYS A 128 -14.15 0.54 9.07
N ARG A 129 -14.13 0.69 7.74
CA ARG A 129 -15.20 0.23 6.85
C ARG A 129 -15.38 -1.28 6.88
N ILE A 130 -14.28 -2.05 6.90
CA ILE A 130 -14.32 -3.50 7.07
C ILE A 130 -14.95 -3.86 8.43
N GLY A 131 -14.50 -3.20 9.51
CA GLY A 131 -15.03 -3.43 10.86
C GLY A 131 -16.53 -3.19 10.94
N ALA A 132 -17.03 -2.07 10.40
CA ALA A 132 -18.46 -1.76 10.37
C ALA A 132 -19.28 -2.83 9.63
N TYR A 133 -18.77 -3.33 8.49
CA TYR A 133 -19.41 -4.43 7.75
C TYR A 133 -19.43 -5.74 8.54
N LEU A 134 -18.33 -6.09 9.21
CA LEU A 134 -18.24 -7.31 10.02
C LEU A 134 -19.15 -7.26 11.25
N ASN A 135 -19.31 -6.09 11.86
CA ASN A 135 -20.20 -5.84 13.00
C ASN A 135 -21.68 -5.74 12.61
N GLY A 136 -22.01 -5.72 11.31
CA GLY A 136 -23.38 -5.54 10.83
C GLY A 136 -23.90 -4.11 10.94
N GLU A 137 -23.02 -3.12 11.11
CA GLU A 137 -23.37 -1.69 11.10
C GLU A 137 -23.66 -1.19 9.67
N THR A 138 -23.11 -1.88 8.66
CA THR A 138 -23.37 -1.63 7.25
C THR A 138 -23.58 -2.94 6.50
N ASP A 139 -24.62 -3.02 5.68
CA ASP A 139 -24.94 -4.24 4.92
C ASP A 139 -23.94 -4.56 3.80
N ARG A 140 -23.24 -3.53 3.29
CA ARG A 140 -22.30 -3.65 2.18
C ARG A 140 -21.21 -2.59 2.19
N ILE A 141 -20.10 -2.89 1.51
CA ILE A 141 -18.99 -1.97 1.24
C ILE A 141 -19.04 -1.59 -0.25
N GLU A 142 -19.75 -0.49 -0.57
CA GLU A 142 -19.99 0.00 -1.95
C GLU A 142 -18.72 0.04 -2.81
N GLU A 143 -17.59 0.47 -2.26
CA GLU A 143 -16.31 0.56 -2.98
C GLU A 143 -15.76 -0.81 -3.42
N LEU A 144 -16.18 -1.89 -2.74
CA LEU A 144 -15.83 -3.26 -3.06
C LEU A 144 -16.86 -3.97 -3.96
N GLU A 145 -18.04 -3.38 -4.17
CA GLU A 145 -19.06 -3.88 -5.10
C GLU A 145 -18.73 -3.54 -6.56
N ALA A 146 -18.16 -2.36 -6.79
CA ALA A 146 -17.78 -1.94 -8.12
C ALA A 146 -16.63 -2.83 -8.65
N PRO A 147 -16.73 -3.38 -9.88
CA PRO A 147 -15.64 -4.16 -10.47
C PRO A 147 -14.41 -3.28 -10.68
N VAL A 148 -13.22 -3.85 -10.49
CA VAL A 148 -11.97 -3.18 -10.85
C VAL A 148 -11.81 -3.27 -12.36
N LEU A 149 -11.72 -2.12 -13.03
CA LEU A 149 -11.46 -2.05 -14.46
C LEU A 149 -9.96 -2.14 -14.74
N ASN A 150 -9.62 -2.64 -15.92
CA ASN A 150 -8.25 -2.60 -16.40
C ASN A 150 -7.77 -1.17 -16.58
N PHE A 151 -6.55 -0.89 -16.11
CA PHE A 151 -5.98 0.46 -16.14
C PHE A 151 -5.88 1.04 -17.57
N TYR A 152 -5.50 0.22 -18.55
CA TYR A 152 -5.42 0.64 -19.96
C TYR A 152 -6.71 0.38 -20.76
N GLY A 153 -7.83 0.06 -20.09
CA GLY A 153 -9.12 -0.21 -20.72
C GLY A 153 -9.32 -1.68 -21.13
N GLU A 154 -10.42 -1.95 -21.83
CA GLU A 154 -10.89 -3.32 -22.12
C GLU A 154 -9.91 -4.16 -22.96
N ASN A 155 -9.07 -3.52 -23.77
CA ASN A 155 -8.07 -4.18 -24.61
C ASN A 155 -6.72 -4.40 -23.91
N ASP A 156 -6.65 -4.15 -22.60
CA ASP A 156 -5.43 -4.35 -21.81
C ASP A 156 -5.13 -5.85 -21.63
N THR A 157 -4.15 -6.35 -22.36
CA THR A 157 -3.65 -7.74 -22.25
C THR A 157 -2.56 -7.90 -21.20
N THR A 158 -2.18 -6.84 -20.51
CA THR A 158 -1.01 -6.79 -19.60
C THR A 158 -1.43 -7.02 -18.14
N ALA A 159 -2.48 -7.80 -17.91
CA ALA A 159 -2.86 -8.22 -16.57
C ALA A 159 -1.70 -9.01 -15.94
N ASN A 160 -1.44 -8.80 -14.65
CA ASN A 160 -0.30 -9.39 -13.94
C ASN A 160 1.07 -9.00 -14.52
N GLU A 161 1.15 -7.88 -15.26
CA GLU A 161 2.42 -7.28 -15.68
C GLU A 161 2.71 -6.01 -14.88
N ALA A 162 4.00 -5.69 -14.74
CA ALA A 162 4.39 -4.47 -14.05
C ALA A 162 4.03 -3.26 -14.91
N VAL A 163 3.44 -2.25 -14.27
CA VAL A 163 3.12 -0.97 -14.92
C VAL A 163 4.14 0.09 -14.54
N VAL A 164 4.55 0.91 -15.52
CA VAL A 164 5.31 2.13 -15.27
C VAL A 164 4.31 3.28 -15.18
N PHE A 165 4.09 3.77 -13.95
CA PHE A 165 3.19 4.88 -13.70
C PHE A 165 3.77 5.78 -12.62
N ASN A 166 3.91 7.08 -12.93
CA ASN A 166 4.62 8.03 -12.06
C ASN A 166 3.81 9.32 -11.83
N ASN A 167 2.58 9.17 -11.38
CA ASN A 167 1.74 10.29 -10.94
C ASN A 167 1.04 9.92 -9.63
N TRP A 168 1.39 10.59 -8.53
CA TRP A 168 0.86 10.27 -7.20
C TRP A 168 -0.67 10.38 -7.13
N ALA A 169 -1.24 11.53 -7.53
CA ALA A 169 -2.67 11.80 -7.41
C ALA A 169 -3.48 10.75 -8.17
N LYS A 170 -3.07 10.45 -9.41
CA LYS A 170 -3.70 9.44 -10.27
C LYS A 170 -3.39 7.99 -9.86
N THR A 171 -2.44 7.77 -8.96
CA THR A 171 -2.19 6.43 -8.38
C THR A 171 -3.15 6.13 -7.24
N PHE A 172 -3.51 7.16 -6.46
CA PHE A 172 -4.35 7.01 -5.29
C PHE A 172 -5.84 7.06 -5.63
N THR A 173 -6.26 7.88 -6.60
CA THR A 173 -7.68 8.04 -6.91
C THR A 173 -7.94 8.33 -8.39
N VAL A 174 -9.16 8.01 -8.81
CA VAL A 174 -9.72 8.40 -10.12
C VAL A 174 -10.51 9.71 -10.05
N ASN A 175 -10.70 10.25 -8.84
CA ASN A 175 -11.40 11.51 -8.62
C ASN A 175 -10.47 12.72 -8.83
N ASN A 176 -11.07 13.91 -8.94
CA ASN A 176 -10.31 15.16 -9.02
C ASN A 176 -9.72 15.52 -7.65
N VAL A 177 -8.42 15.82 -7.64
CA VAL A 177 -7.61 16.22 -6.47
C VAL A 177 -6.55 17.22 -6.87
#